data_AF-A0A9D5JMG1-F1
#
_entry.id   AF-A0A9D5JMG1-F1
#
_cell.length_a   1.000
_cell.length_b   1.000
_cell.length_c   1.000
_cell.angle_alpha   90.00
_cell.angle_beta   90.00
_cell.angle_gamma   90.00
#
_symmetry.space_group_name_H-M   'P 1'
#
loop_
_entity.id
_entity.type
_entity.pdbx_description
1 polymer ?
#
loop_
_entity_poly.entity_id
_entity_poly.type
_entity_poly.pdbx_seq_one_letter_code
_entity_poly.pdbx_strand_id
1 'polypeptide(L)'
;SRYRAVLEANDDPMPVKTALQFINDELDKFMSNLSGEFDAETRFALTWFEQYGHERGTYGAAENLAKARNMSVEDVKNAGIIESAAGQVRILPRDELGPDPESPQPGQLHKMARPALWTCCQYLVRAHETDGEGAAARVLNILERLSPGVSEGARSLAHALYDVCENKRQDAAAAMPYNNMVSVWSEITWVASTTRNRREDDQTEMQV
;
A
#
# COMPACT_ATOMS: atom_id res chain seq x y z
N SER A 1 -29.04 7.62 15.73
CA SER A 1 -28.98 9.08 15.84
C SER A 1 -28.05 9.63 14.78
N ARG A 2 -28.57 10.54 13.94
CA ARG A 2 -27.89 11.14 12.79
C ARG A 2 -26.90 12.20 13.28
N TYR A 3 -25.61 11.99 13.11
CA TYR A 3 -24.63 13.08 13.26
C TYR A 3 -24.59 13.87 11.96
N ARG A 4 -25.30 15.00 11.97
CA ARG A 4 -25.41 15.98 10.89
C ARG A 4 -24.39 17.08 11.17
N ALA A 5 -23.29 17.05 10.40
CA ALA A 5 -22.23 18.05 10.27
C ALA A 5 -21.22 18.17 11.43
N VAL A 6 -19.95 18.30 11.02
CA VAL A 6 -18.81 18.74 11.83
C VAL A 6 -18.75 20.26 11.71
N LEU A 7 -18.73 20.97 12.85
CA LEU A 7 -18.76 22.43 12.94
C LEU A 7 -17.39 22.97 13.37
N GLU A 8 -16.99 24.12 12.82
CA GLU A 8 -15.80 24.89 13.25
C GLU A 8 -16.11 25.76 14.49
N ALA A 9 -15.08 26.29 15.15
CA ALA A 9 -15.17 27.12 16.37
C ALA A 9 -15.92 28.46 16.22
N ASN A 10 -16.46 28.71 15.03
CA ASN A 10 -17.10 29.94 14.56
C ASN A 10 -18.51 29.67 13.98
N ASP A 11 -19.06 28.46 14.21
CA ASP A 11 -20.47 28.08 14.00
C ASP A 11 -20.98 28.10 12.53
N ASP A 12 -20.07 28.13 11.55
CA ASP A 12 -20.40 27.98 10.12
C ASP A 12 -20.16 26.53 9.62
N PRO A 13 -20.97 26.04 8.66
CA PRO A 13 -20.80 24.70 8.08
C PRO A 13 -19.52 24.64 7.24
N MET A 14 -18.58 23.77 7.65
CA MET A 14 -17.29 23.59 6.99
C MET A 14 -17.46 23.19 5.51
N PRO A 15 -16.92 23.96 4.55
CA PRO A 15 -16.86 23.54 3.15
C PRO A 15 -16.02 22.26 3.04
N VAL A 16 -16.46 21.28 2.24
CA VAL A 16 -15.72 20.03 1.96
C VAL A 16 -14.26 20.28 1.53
N LYS A 17 -13.99 21.45 0.94
CA LYS A 17 -12.66 21.96 0.58
C LYS A 17 -11.75 22.20 1.79
N THR A 18 -12.29 22.70 2.90
CA THR A 18 -11.55 22.96 4.14
C THR A 18 -11.28 21.66 4.89
N ALA A 19 -12.23 20.72 4.90
CA ALA A 19 -12.02 19.38 5.46
C ALA A 19 -10.91 18.62 4.73
N LEU A 20 -10.82 18.74 3.41
CA LEU A 20 -9.71 18.17 2.62
C LEU A 20 -8.36 18.85 2.87
N GLN A 21 -8.34 20.14 3.20
CA GLN A 21 -7.12 20.84 3.61
C GLN A 21 -6.64 20.39 4.99
N PHE A 22 -7.54 20.19 5.96
CA PHE A 22 -7.20 19.65 7.29
C PHE A 22 -6.76 18.18 7.26
N ILE A 23 -7.37 17.37 6.38
CA ILE A 23 -6.92 15.99 6.12
C ILE A 23 -5.47 15.96 5.63
N ASN A 24 -5.10 16.89 4.75
CA ASN A 24 -3.73 16.95 4.25
C ASN A 24 -2.75 17.40 5.34
N ASP A 25 -3.09 18.37 6.19
CA ASP A 25 -2.17 18.90 7.22
C ASP A 25 -1.75 17.90 8.32
N GLU A 26 -2.61 16.92 8.67
CA GLU A 26 -2.31 15.94 9.73
C GLU A 26 -1.59 14.68 9.18
N LEU A 27 -1.95 14.26 7.96
CA LEU A 27 -1.22 13.23 7.20
C LEU A 27 0.14 13.73 6.75
N ASP A 28 0.26 15.00 6.37
CA ASP A 28 1.53 15.60 5.97
C ASP A 28 2.53 15.68 7.12
N LYS A 29 2.13 15.68 8.40
CA LYS A 29 3.10 15.57 9.51
C LYS A 29 3.66 14.16 9.65
N PHE A 30 2.84 13.13 9.46
CA PHE A 30 3.26 11.73 9.47
C PHE A 30 4.08 11.38 8.21
N MET A 31 3.62 11.85 7.05
CA MET A 31 4.28 11.68 5.77
C MET A 31 5.46 12.64 5.56
N SER A 32 5.55 13.79 6.23
CA SER A 32 6.71 14.70 6.15
C SER A 32 7.98 14.00 6.62
N ASN A 33 7.88 13.17 7.66
CA ASN A 33 8.99 12.34 8.13
C ASN A 33 9.39 11.24 7.12
N LEU A 34 8.49 10.88 6.20
CA LEU A 34 8.65 9.82 5.19
C LEU A 34 8.60 10.38 3.74
N SER A 35 8.71 11.71 3.57
CA SER A 35 8.25 12.43 2.37
C SER A 35 9.09 12.19 1.12
N GLY A 36 10.23 11.51 1.27
CA GLY A 36 11.08 11.05 0.18
C GLY A 36 10.94 9.58 -0.18
N GLU A 37 10.21 8.77 0.60
CA GLU A 37 10.30 7.31 0.53
C GLU A 37 9.15 6.66 -0.26
N PHE A 38 7.97 7.29 -0.29
CA PHE A 38 6.78 6.71 -0.92
C PHE A 38 6.42 7.39 -2.24
N ASP A 39 6.07 6.60 -3.25
CA ASP A 39 5.51 7.06 -4.52
C ASP A 39 4.11 7.71 -4.34
N ALA A 40 3.66 8.43 -5.37
CA ALA A 40 2.42 9.21 -5.30
C ALA A 40 1.19 8.31 -5.09
N GLU A 41 1.18 7.16 -5.75
CA GLU A 41 0.18 6.11 -5.67
C GLU A 41 0.05 5.55 -4.26
N THR A 42 1.17 5.29 -3.59
CA THR A 42 1.23 4.82 -2.20
C THR A 42 0.72 5.87 -1.23
N ARG A 43 1.08 7.14 -1.42
CA ARG A 43 0.55 8.25 -0.60
C ARG A 43 -0.95 8.41 -0.77
N PHE A 44 -1.46 8.21 -1.99
CA PHE A 44 -2.91 8.19 -2.23
C PHE A 44 -3.55 7.06 -1.43
N ALA A 45 -3.02 5.84 -1.54
CA ALA A 45 -3.58 4.66 -0.92
C ALA A 45 -3.62 4.76 0.61
N LEU A 46 -2.54 5.27 1.23
CA LEU A 46 -2.49 5.56 2.66
C LEU A 46 -3.58 6.52 3.11
N THR A 47 -3.71 7.64 2.39
CA THR A 47 -4.72 8.67 2.73
C THR A 47 -6.14 8.14 2.56
N TRP A 48 -6.38 7.36 1.50
CA TRP A 48 -7.66 6.70 1.30
C TRP A 48 -7.96 5.69 2.42
N PHE A 49 -6.99 4.82 2.72
CA PHE A 49 -7.13 3.77 3.72
C PHE A 49 -7.39 4.33 5.12
N GLU A 50 -6.74 5.41 5.51
CA GLU A 50 -7.02 6.10 6.77
C GLU A 50 -8.51 6.51 6.85
N GLN A 51 -9.02 7.18 5.82
CA GLN A 51 -10.37 7.75 5.81
C GLN A 51 -11.48 6.71 5.63
N TYR A 52 -11.29 5.78 4.69
CA TYR A 52 -12.34 4.87 4.23
C TYR A 52 -12.01 3.40 4.51
N GLY A 53 -10.77 3.06 4.86
CA GLY A 53 -10.33 1.67 4.91
C GLY A 53 -10.47 1.03 3.53
N HIS A 54 -11.08 -0.16 3.49
CA HIS A 54 -11.45 -0.84 2.25
C HIS A 54 -12.88 -0.52 1.77
N GLU A 55 -13.60 0.36 2.48
CA GLU A 55 -14.97 0.73 2.13
C GLU A 55 -15.03 1.63 0.89
N ARG A 56 -16.22 1.70 0.29
CA ARG A 56 -16.49 2.57 -0.86
C ARG A 56 -16.62 4.02 -0.42
N GLY A 57 -15.96 4.90 -1.16
CA GLY A 57 -16.08 6.36 -1.10
C GLY A 57 -16.49 6.93 -2.46
N THR A 58 -16.71 8.24 -2.50
CA THR A 58 -17.15 8.91 -3.74
C THR A 58 -16.00 9.10 -4.74
N TYR A 59 -16.30 9.07 -6.04
CA TYR A 59 -15.31 9.42 -7.07
C TYR A 59 -14.72 10.82 -6.87
N GLY A 60 -15.53 11.80 -6.43
CA GLY A 60 -15.04 13.16 -6.16
C GLY A 60 -13.99 13.21 -5.04
N ALA A 61 -14.14 12.40 -3.99
CA ALA A 61 -13.11 12.28 -2.95
C ALA A 61 -11.81 11.70 -3.51
N ALA A 62 -11.90 10.64 -4.33
CA ALA A 62 -10.74 10.04 -5.00
C ALA A 62 -10.06 11.05 -5.95
N GLU A 63 -10.85 11.77 -6.74
CA GLU A 63 -10.34 12.76 -7.69
C GLU A 63 -9.58 13.88 -6.99
N ASN A 64 -10.07 14.36 -5.84
CA ASN A 64 -9.37 15.36 -5.05
C ASN A 64 -8.03 14.84 -4.51
N LEU A 65 -8.00 13.61 -4.00
CA LEU A 65 -6.77 12.98 -3.49
C LEU A 65 -5.74 12.73 -4.60
N ALA A 66 -6.18 12.30 -5.77
CA ALA A 66 -5.32 12.04 -6.92
C ALA A 66 -4.74 13.36 -7.48
N LYS A 67 -5.59 14.38 -7.69
CA LYS A 67 -5.15 15.70 -8.19
C LYS A 67 -4.12 16.36 -7.28
N ALA A 68 -4.28 16.24 -5.96
CA ALA A 68 -3.31 16.76 -4.99
C ALA A 68 -1.90 16.14 -5.14
N ARG A 69 -1.80 14.99 -5.80
CA ARG A 69 -0.56 14.24 -6.02
C ARG A 69 -0.14 14.21 -7.50
N ASN A 70 -0.68 15.11 -8.32
CA ASN A 70 -0.45 15.16 -9.77
C ASN A 70 -0.81 13.85 -10.50
N MET A 71 -1.83 13.13 -10.02
CA MET A 71 -2.36 11.92 -10.63
C MET A 71 -3.83 12.09 -11.01
N SER A 72 -4.32 11.24 -11.90
CA SER A 72 -5.75 11.01 -12.12
C SER A 72 -6.22 9.77 -11.35
N VAL A 73 -7.54 9.62 -11.16
CA VAL A 73 -8.12 8.39 -10.59
C VAL A 73 -7.81 7.18 -11.49
N GLU A 74 -7.73 7.39 -12.81
CA GLU A 74 -7.39 6.31 -13.74
C GLU A 74 -5.94 5.86 -13.58
N ASP A 75 -4.99 6.75 -13.26
CA ASP A 75 -3.60 6.37 -12.98
C ASP A 75 -3.52 5.44 -11.77
N VAL A 76 -4.21 5.78 -10.68
CA VAL A 76 -4.26 4.96 -9.46
C VAL A 76 -4.94 3.60 -9.72
N LYS A 77 -5.97 3.59 -10.56
CA LYS A 77 -6.63 2.35 -10.99
C LYS A 77 -5.72 1.49 -11.86
N ASN A 78 -4.97 2.10 -12.78
CA ASN A 78 -4.00 1.42 -13.63
C ASN A 78 -2.81 0.86 -12.82
N ALA A 79 -2.46 1.52 -11.71
CA ALA A 79 -1.51 1.00 -10.72
C ALA A 79 -2.04 -0.20 -9.91
N GLY A 80 -3.30 -0.59 -10.11
CA GLY A 80 -3.92 -1.74 -9.46
C GLY A 80 -4.22 -1.52 -7.98
N ILE A 81 -4.40 -0.26 -7.55
CA ILE A 81 -4.66 0.08 -6.13
C ILE A 81 -6.16 0.18 -5.84
N ILE A 82 -6.94 0.67 -6.81
CA ILE A 82 -8.37 0.95 -6.62
C ILE A 82 -9.25 0.26 -7.65
N GLU A 83 -10.50 0.04 -7.26
CA GLU A 83 -11.63 -0.13 -8.16
C GLU A 83 -12.41 1.19 -8.24
N SER A 84 -12.77 1.61 -9.46
CA SER A 84 -13.67 2.74 -9.71
C SER A 84 -14.83 2.28 -10.60
N ALA A 85 -16.04 2.27 -10.05
CA ALA A 85 -17.26 1.83 -10.73
C ALA A 85 -18.50 2.57 -10.20
N ALA A 86 -19.45 2.89 -11.09
CA ALA A 86 -20.72 3.53 -10.73
C ALA A 86 -20.60 4.79 -9.85
N GLY A 87 -19.58 5.62 -10.08
CA GLY A 87 -19.32 6.84 -9.32
C GLY A 87 -18.78 6.61 -7.90
N GLN A 88 -18.44 5.36 -7.57
CA GLN A 88 -17.82 4.96 -6.31
C GLN A 88 -16.40 4.47 -6.56
N VAL A 89 -15.54 4.67 -5.57
CA VAL A 89 -14.15 4.22 -5.55
C VAL A 89 -13.91 3.45 -4.26
N ARG A 90 -13.07 2.42 -4.29
CA ARG A 90 -12.50 1.79 -3.09
C ARG A 90 -11.10 1.31 -3.42
N ILE A 91 -10.25 1.17 -2.41
CA ILE A 91 -9.00 0.43 -2.56
C ILE A 91 -9.30 -1.08 -2.64
N LEU A 92 -8.53 -1.80 -3.44
CA LEU A 92 -8.63 -3.24 -3.53
C LEU A 92 -8.14 -3.88 -2.22
N PRO A 93 -8.90 -4.83 -1.64
CA PRO A 93 -8.39 -5.65 -0.55
C PRO A 93 -7.34 -6.64 -1.06
N ARG A 94 -6.54 -7.19 -0.14
CA ARG A 94 -5.35 -8.01 -0.46
C ARG A 94 -5.65 -9.23 -1.33
N ASP A 95 -6.78 -9.87 -1.09
CA ASP A 95 -7.28 -11.04 -1.80
C ASP A 95 -7.72 -10.72 -3.24
N GLU A 96 -8.08 -9.47 -3.53
CA GLU A 96 -8.43 -9.01 -4.88
C GLU A 96 -7.23 -8.48 -5.69
N LEU A 97 -6.03 -8.39 -5.08
CA LEU A 97 -4.84 -7.95 -5.79
C LEU A 97 -4.41 -8.97 -6.84
N GLY A 98 -4.15 -8.50 -8.05
CA GLY A 98 -3.64 -9.33 -9.13
C GLY A 98 -2.66 -8.58 -10.01
N PRO A 99 -1.80 -9.31 -10.73
CA PRO A 99 -1.64 -10.77 -10.71
C PRO A 99 -0.82 -11.30 -9.51
N ASP A 100 -0.80 -12.61 -9.28
CA ASP A 100 0.10 -13.22 -8.29
C ASP A 100 1.57 -13.03 -8.72
N PRO A 101 2.44 -12.40 -7.89
CA PRO A 101 3.84 -12.23 -8.21
C PRO A 101 4.60 -13.53 -8.49
N GLU A 102 4.27 -14.63 -7.79
CA GLU A 102 4.98 -15.90 -7.95
C GLU A 102 4.57 -16.64 -9.23
N SER A 103 3.40 -16.35 -9.79
CA SER A 103 2.85 -17.06 -10.95
C SER A 103 1.92 -16.16 -11.80
N PRO A 104 2.44 -15.08 -12.41
CA PRO A 104 1.63 -14.22 -13.26
C PRO A 104 1.23 -14.95 -14.55
N GLN A 105 -0.03 -14.83 -14.98
CA GLN A 105 -0.48 -15.45 -16.24
C GLN A 105 0.17 -14.76 -17.46
N PRO A 106 0.29 -15.47 -18.61
CA PRO A 106 0.75 -14.88 -19.85
C PRO A 106 -0.02 -13.60 -20.19
N GLY A 107 0.71 -12.49 -20.37
CA GLY A 107 0.12 -11.19 -20.65
C GLY A 107 -0.22 -10.34 -19.41
N GLN A 108 -0.07 -10.83 -18.17
CA GLN A 108 -0.29 -10.01 -16.97
C GLN A 108 0.98 -9.28 -16.48
N LEU A 109 2.15 -9.64 -16.99
CA LEU A 109 3.44 -9.10 -16.53
C LEU A 109 3.52 -7.57 -16.64
N HIS A 110 2.90 -6.98 -17.67
CA HIS A 110 2.87 -5.52 -17.83
C HIS A 110 2.15 -4.80 -16.68
N LYS A 111 1.20 -5.48 -16.00
CA LYS A 111 0.50 -4.93 -14.82
C LYS A 111 1.35 -4.93 -13.56
N MET A 112 2.49 -5.62 -13.59
CA MET A 112 3.49 -5.66 -12.52
C MET A 112 4.74 -4.86 -12.89
N ALA A 113 4.71 -4.07 -13.96
CA ALA A 113 5.82 -3.20 -14.31
C ALA A 113 5.90 -2.08 -13.27
N ARG A 114 6.90 -2.12 -12.39
CA ARG A 114 7.14 -1.15 -11.30
C ARG A 114 5.90 -0.94 -10.41
N PRO A 115 5.48 -1.95 -9.63
CA PRO A 115 4.36 -1.80 -8.71
C PRO A 115 4.64 -0.69 -7.70
N ALA A 116 3.59 0.07 -7.36
CA ALA A 116 3.61 1.02 -6.26
C ALA A 116 3.97 0.29 -4.95
N LEU A 117 4.64 0.99 -4.04
CA LEU A 117 5.07 0.42 -2.76
C LEU A 117 3.91 -0.10 -1.92
N TRP A 118 2.74 0.55 -2.01
CA TRP A 118 1.48 0.02 -1.49
C TRP A 118 1.23 -1.42 -1.93
N THR A 119 1.20 -1.65 -3.25
CA THR A 119 0.92 -2.96 -3.83
C THR A 119 1.98 -3.98 -3.42
N CYS A 120 3.26 -3.57 -3.38
CA CYS A 120 4.36 -4.39 -2.86
C CYS A 120 4.12 -4.86 -1.43
N CYS A 121 3.82 -3.93 -0.52
CA CYS A 121 3.56 -4.23 0.88
C CYS A 121 2.38 -5.19 1.03
N GLN A 122 1.29 -4.95 0.31
CA GLN A 122 0.11 -5.82 0.35
C GLN A 122 0.40 -7.24 -0.20
N TYR A 123 1.21 -7.38 -1.24
CA TYR A 123 1.66 -8.70 -1.73
C TYR A 123 2.48 -9.45 -0.69
N LEU A 124 3.40 -8.77 -0.01
CA LEU A 124 4.21 -9.38 1.04
C LEU A 124 3.35 -9.84 2.21
N VAL A 125 2.42 -9.00 2.67
CA VAL A 125 1.48 -9.36 3.75
C VAL A 125 0.65 -10.56 3.35
N ARG A 126 0.08 -10.57 2.13
CA ARG A 126 -0.69 -11.70 1.64
C ARG A 126 0.13 -12.99 1.59
N ALA A 127 1.35 -12.94 1.06
CA ALA A 127 2.22 -14.10 0.97
C ALA A 127 2.59 -14.65 2.36
N HIS A 128 2.90 -13.76 3.30
CA HIS A 128 3.16 -14.14 4.69
C HIS A 128 1.93 -14.77 5.37
N GLU A 129 0.75 -14.17 5.21
CA GLU A 129 -0.50 -14.71 5.79
C GLU A 129 -0.89 -16.08 5.20
N THR A 130 -0.54 -16.32 3.93
CA THR A 130 -0.93 -17.55 3.23
C THR A 130 0.04 -18.70 3.50
N ASP A 131 1.35 -18.46 3.33
CA ASP A 131 2.38 -19.51 3.25
C ASP A 131 3.64 -19.20 4.08
N GLY A 132 3.59 -18.18 4.95
CA GLY A 132 4.64 -17.83 5.89
C GLY A 132 5.83 -17.06 5.29
N GLU A 133 6.91 -16.99 6.08
CA GLU A 133 8.09 -16.15 5.82
C GLU A 133 8.81 -16.56 4.52
N GLY A 134 8.85 -17.86 4.21
CA GLY A 134 9.46 -18.37 3.00
C GLY A 134 8.78 -17.89 1.72
N ALA A 135 7.45 -17.79 1.72
CA ALA A 135 6.70 -17.24 0.59
C ALA A 135 6.88 -15.73 0.47
N ALA A 136 6.79 -15.01 1.60
CA ALA A 136 7.07 -13.58 1.62
C ALA A 136 8.49 -13.25 1.12
N ALA A 137 9.49 -14.07 1.45
CA ALA A 137 10.86 -13.91 0.97
C ALA A 137 11.02 -14.12 -0.55
N ARG A 138 10.29 -15.09 -1.13
CA ARG A 138 10.26 -15.28 -2.59
C ARG A 138 9.60 -14.10 -3.30
N VAL A 139 8.47 -13.63 -2.77
CA VAL A 139 7.77 -12.45 -3.27
C VAL A 139 8.65 -11.21 -3.15
N LEU A 140 9.34 -10.99 -2.03
CA LEU A 140 10.28 -9.87 -1.85
C LEU A 140 11.36 -9.88 -2.92
N ASN A 141 11.99 -11.04 -3.17
CA ASN A 141 12.98 -11.19 -4.22
C ASN A 141 12.43 -10.88 -5.62
N ILE A 142 11.16 -11.22 -5.90
CA ILE A 142 10.49 -10.86 -7.17
C ILE A 142 10.30 -9.35 -7.25
N LEU A 143 9.77 -8.73 -6.20
CA LEU A 143 9.49 -7.30 -6.17
C LEU A 143 10.75 -6.46 -6.27
N GLU A 144 11.86 -6.84 -5.62
CA GLU A 144 13.16 -6.16 -5.73
C GLU A 144 13.70 -6.13 -7.17
N ARG A 145 13.42 -7.15 -7.97
CA ARG A 145 13.80 -7.15 -9.40
C ARG A 145 12.92 -6.22 -10.24
N LEU A 146 11.65 -6.05 -9.85
CA LEU A 146 10.68 -5.21 -10.56
C LEU A 146 10.80 -3.74 -10.16
N SER A 147 11.11 -3.47 -8.89
CA SER A 147 11.24 -2.15 -8.29
C SER A 147 12.34 -2.20 -7.23
N PRO A 148 13.58 -1.78 -7.56
CA PRO A 148 14.69 -1.82 -6.62
C PRO A 148 14.45 -0.93 -5.39
N GLY A 149 14.78 -1.43 -4.21
CA GLY A 149 14.62 -0.71 -2.93
C GLY A 149 13.27 -0.95 -2.26
N VAL A 150 12.49 -1.93 -2.73
CA VAL A 150 11.19 -2.29 -2.13
C VAL A 150 11.33 -2.75 -0.68
N SER A 151 12.41 -3.42 -0.29
CA SER A 151 12.59 -3.95 1.06
C SER A 151 12.46 -2.87 2.12
N GLU A 152 13.30 -1.83 2.09
CA GLU A 152 13.25 -0.77 3.11
C GLU A 152 11.91 -0.02 3.04
N GLY A 153 11.46 0.34 1.84
CA GLY A 153 10.20 1.06 1.68
C GLY A 153 8.99 0.26 2.21
N ALA A 154 8.92 -1.04 1.94
CA ALA A 154 7.79 -1.87 2.37
C ALA A 154 7.80 -2.09 3.88
N ARG A 155 8.98 -2.13 4.51
CA ARG A 155 9.12 -2.13 5.96
C ARG A 155 8.59 -0.83 6.56
N SER A 156 9.06 0.32 6.05
CA SER A 156 8.62 1.65 6.48
C SER A 156 7.10 1.79 6.29
N LEU A 157 6.56 1.27 5.18
CA LEU A 157 5.13 1.29 4.91
C LEU A 157 4.33 0.38 5.84
N ALA A 158 4.85 -0.80 6.22
CA ALA A 158 4.20 -1.68 7.18
C ALA A 158 4.10 -1.03 8.57
N HIS A 159 5.16 -0.35 9.02
CA HIS A 159 5.10 0.48 10.24
C HIS A 159 4.05 1.59 10.12
N ALA A 160 4.03 2.30 8.99
CA ALA A 160 3.06 3.35 8.73
C ALA A 160 1.61 2.84 8.79
N LEU A 161 1.35 1.68 8.19
CA LEU A 161 0.01 1.08 8.17
C LEU A 161 -0.42 0.55 9.53
N TYR A 162 0.51 -0.01 10.30
CA TYR A 162 0.24 -0.38 11.69
C TYR A 162 -0.19 0.84 12.52
N ASP A 163 0.56 1.94 12.45
CA ASP A 163 0.25 3.17 13.18
C ASP A 163 -1.10 3.79 12.76
N VAL A 164 -1.43 3.76 11.46
CA VAL A 164 -2.73 4.21 10.95
C VAL A 164 -3.86 3.34 11.51
N CYS A 165 -3.68 2.01 11.53
CA CYS A 165 -4.69 1.10 12.06
C CYS A 165 -4.91 1.31 13.56
N GLU A 166 -3.84 1.42 14.34
CA GLU A 166 -3.91 1.57 15.80
C GLU A 166 -4.40 2.96 16.22
N ASN A 167 -3.78 4.03 15.71
CA ASN A 167 -3.96 5.37 16.26
C ASN A 167 -5.06 6.17 15.55
N LYS A 168 -5.27 5.95 14.25
CA LYS A 168 -6.21 6.75 13.44
C LYS A 168 -7.54 6.03 13.26
N ARG A 169 -7.51 4.75 12.92
CA ARG A 169 -8.70 3.95 12.64
C ARG A 169 -9.22 3.17 13.86
N GLN A 170 -8.35 2.89 14.82
CA GLN A 170 -8.65 2.03 15.97
C GLN A 170 -9.18 0.65 15.55
N ASP A 171 -8.58 0.11 14.48
CA ASP A 171 -8.96 -1.13 13.80
C ASP A 171 -7.89 -2.20 14.03
N ALA A 172 -7.97 -2.86 15.20
CA ALA A 172 -6.98 -3.85 15.63
C ALA A 172 -6.89 -5.06 14.67
N ALA A 173 -8.00 -5.43 14.03
CA ALA A 173 -8.02 -6.52 13.05
C ALA A 173 -7.21 -6.14 11.80
N ALA A 174 -7.30 -4.90 11.34
CA ALA A 174 -6.49 -4.39 10.24
C ALA A 174 -5.02 -4.14 10.63
N ALA A 175 -4.73 -3.88 11.91
CA ALA A 175 -3.36 -3.65 12.42
C ALA A 175 -2.51 -4.94 12.48
N MET A 176 -3.15 -6.06 12.84
CA MET A 176 -2.46 -7.33 13.12
C MET A 176 -1.54 -7.83 11.99
N PRO A 177 -1.95 -7.82 10.70
CA PRO A 177 -1.09 -8.27 9.61
C PRO A 177 0.18 -7.43 9.47
N TYR A 178 0.09 -6.11 9.69
CA TYR A 178 1.23 -5.20 9.61
C TYR A 178 2.18 -5.37 10.81
N ASN A 179 1.63 -5.56 12.01
CA ASN A 179 2.44 -5.86 13.20
C ASN A 179 3.22 -7.18 13.04
N ASN A 180 2.57 -8.22 12.52
CA ASN A 180 3.22 -9.50 12.26
C ASN A 180 4.34 -9.33 11.24
N MET A 181 4.07 -8.65 10.13
CA MET A 181 5.06 -8.36 9.09
C MET A 181 6.30 -7.63 9.64
N VAL A 182 6.10 -6.60 10.46
CA VAL A 182 7.19 -5.87 11.13
C VAL A 182 8.02 -6.80 12.03
N SER A 183 7.35 -7.69 12.76
CA SER A 183 7.98 -8.61 13.72
C SER A 183 8.86 -9.65 13.03
N VAL A 184 8.43 -10.18 11.88
CA VAL A 184 9.17 -11.22 11.13
C VAL A 184 10.08 -10.66 10.03
N TRP A 185 10.18 -9.32 9.90
CA TRP A 185 10.89 -8.69 8.78
C TRP A 185 12.35 -9.12 8.63
N SER A 186 13.08 -9.24 9.75
CA SER A 186 14.47 -9.69 9.75
C SER A 186 14.61 -11.13 9.23
N GLU A 187 13.66 -12.02 9.53
CA GLU A 187 13.65 -13.39 9.03
C GLU A 187 13.37 -13.42 7.53
N ILE A 188 12.35 -12.67 7.06
CA ILE A 188 12.00 -12.59 5.64
C ILE A 188 13.19 -12.11 4.81
N THR A 189 13.87 -11.05 5.24
CA THR A 189 15.03 -10.49 4.54
C THR A 189 16.24 -11.42 4.58
N TRP A 190 16.47 -12.12 5.70
CA TRP A 190 17.51 -13.14 5.80
C TRP A 190 17.25 -14.33 4.85
N VAL A 191 16.03 -14.89 4.84
CA VAL A 191 15.63 -15.97 3.92
C VAL A 191 15.72 -15.51 2.47
N ALA A 192 15.32 -14.28 2.18
CA ALA A 192 15.38 -13.71 0.83
C ALA A 192 16.81 -13.64 0.31
N SER A 193 17.75 -13.14 1.14
CA SER A 193 19.17 -13.05 0.78
C SER A 193 19.82 -14.43 0.58
N THR A 194 19.53 -15.39 1.46
CA THR A 194 20.07 -16.76 1.37
C THR A 194 19.57 -17.48 0.12
N THR A 195 18.28 -17.35 -0.19
CA THR A 195 17.66 -17.97 -1.37
C THR A 195 18.19 -17.36 -2.67
N ARG A 196 18.50 -16.06 -2.67
CA ARG A 196 19.09 -15.37 -3.81
C ARG A 196 20.51 -15.88 -4.09
N ASN A 197 21.37 -15.90 -3.08
CA ASN A 197 22.77 -16.34 -3.23
C ASN A 197 22.86 -17.77 -3.78
N ARG A 198 22.05 -18.69 -3.24
CA ARG A 198 22.02 -20.08 -3.72
C ARG A 198 21.67 -20.20 -5.22
N ARG A 199 20.76 -19.37 -5.73
CA ARG A 199 20.40 -19.38 -7.16
C ARG A 199 21.51 -18.82 -8.05
N GLU A 200 22.27 -17.85 -7.56
CA GLU A 200 23.40 -17.26 -8.29
C GLU A 200 24.59 -18.25 -8.36
N ASP A 201 24.84 -19.01 -7.28
CA ASP A 201 25.85 -20.08 -7.25
C ASP A 201 25.50 -21.24 -8.21
N ASP A 202 24.27 -21.76 -8.16
CA ASP A 202 23.80 -22.85 -9.04
C ASP A 202 23.88 -22.47 -10.54
N GLN A 203 23.66 -21.19 -10.89
CA GLN A 203 23.77 -20.69 -12.27
C GLN A 203 25.22 -20.54 -12.74
N THR A 204 26.15 -20.29 -11.83
CA THR A 204 27.58 -20.13 -12.13
C THR A 204 28.22 -21.50 -12.37
N GLU A 205 27.86 -22.52 -11.58
CA GLU A 205 28.38 -23.88 -11.75
C GLU A 205 27.90 -24.58 -13.04
N MET A 206 26.72 -24.23 -13.56
CA MET A 206 26.21 -24.78 -14.84
C MET A 206 26.88 -24.20 -16.11
N GLN A 207 27.67 -23.12 -15.97
CA GLN A 207 28.33 -22.44 -17.11
C GLN A 207 29.82 -22.79 -17.25
N VAL A 208 30.34 -23.69 -16.40
CA VAL A 208 31.74 -24.17 -16.40
C VAL A 208 31.80 -25.61 -16.90
#